data_AF-A0A926Y3H1-F1
#
_entry.id   AF-A0A926Y3H1-F1
#
_cell.length_a   1.000
_cell.length_b   1.000
_cell.length_c   1.000
_cell.angle_alpha   90.00
_cell.angle_beta   90.00
_cell.angle_gamma   90.00
#
_symmetry.space_group_name_H-M   'P 1'
#
loop_
_entity.id
_entity.type
_entity.pdbx_description
1 polymer ?
#
loop_
_entity_poly.entity_id
_entity_poly.type
_entity_poly.pdbx_seq_one_letter_code
_entity_poly.pdbx_strand_id
1 'polypeptide(L)'
;MAKDKQYGSATLTRDEPAKKTVAAPVATPKSTSTRTATEATRSTGATELPFSRQNYVLMLIGIGTILAGFFIMSLDKEEFGFGFMGLTLGPIVVMGGFVLEFFAILTKPKNELL
;
A
#
# COMPACT_ATOMS: atom_id res chain seq x y z
N MET A 1 30.96 -1.52 48.51
CA MET A 1 32.34 -1.26 48.05
C MET A 1 33.08 -2.57 47.99
N ALA A 2 33.77 -2.84 46.86
CA ALA A 2 34.81 -3.86 46.67
C ALA A 2 34.36 -5.34 46.78
N LYS A 3 34.75 -6.29 45.94
CA LYS A 3 35.78 -6.37 44.89
C LYS A 3 35.59 -7.72 44.18
N ASP A 4 35.81 -7.74 42.86
CA ASP A 4 36.61 -8.69 42.05
C ASP A 4 36.42 -10.20 42.29
N LYS A 5 36.50 -11.10 41.31
CA LYS A 5 37.38 -11.11 40.15
C LYS A 5 37.02 -12.33 39.29
N GLN A 6 36.98 -12.15 37.99
CA GLN A 6 36.97 -13.26 37.04
C GLN A 6 38.25 -14.10 37.20
N TYR A 7 38.04 -15.41 37.39
CA TYR A 7 38.98 -16.50 37.08
C TYR A 7 38.33 -17.22 35.89
N GLY A 8 38.98 -17.70 34.84
CA GLY A 8 40.37 -17.95 34.52
C GLY A 8 40.32 -18.90 33.32
N SER A 9 41.13 -18.63 32.31
CA SER A 9 41.23 -19.38 31.04
C SER A 9 41.89 -20.75 31.19
N ALA A 10 41.37 -21.78 30.51
CA ALA A 10 42.13 -22.95 30.04
C ALA A 10 41.32 -23.67 28.92
N THR A 11 41.67 -23.49 27.65
CA THR A 11 42.52 -24.39 26.83
C THR A 11 41.97 -25.81 26.67
N LEU A 12 41.40 -26.12 25.49
CA LEU A 12 41.45 -27.46 24.92
C LEU A 12 41.77 -27.36 23.43
N THR A 13 43.06 -27.49 23.18
CA THR A 13 43.70 -27.82 21.90
C THR A 13 43.14 -29.14 21.38
N ARG A 14 42.75 -29.18 20.11
CA ARG A 14 42.69 -30.40 19.31
C ARG A 14 43.29 -30.11 17.94
N ASP A 15 44.51 -30.60 17.76
CA ASP A 15 45.20 -30.97 16.51
C ASP A 15 44.24 -31.70 15.55
N GLU A 16 44.29 -31.71 14.21
CA GLU A 16 45.30 -31.56 13.14
C GLU A 16 44.46 -31.80 11.82
N PRO A 17 44.98 -31.97 10.59
CA PRO A 17 45.74 -31.08 9.71
C PRO A 17 45.17 -31.11 8.25
N ALA A 18 45.98 -30.63 7.30
CA ALA A 18 45.98 -30.96 5.86
C ALA A 18 45.08 -30.10 4.93
N LYS A 19 45.64 -29.04 4.32
CA LYS A 19 46.50 -29.06 3.11
C LYS A 19 45.70 -29.22 1.82
N LYS A 20 45.49 -28.10 1.10
CA LYS A 20 45.68 -28.08 -0.37
C LYS A 20 45.82 -26.65 -0.91
N THR A 21 47.06 -26.17 -0.93
CA THR A 21 47.54 -25.32 -2.02
C THR A 21 47.49 -26.14 -3.32
N VAL A 22 47.12 -25.54 -4.45
CA VAL A 22 47.81 -25.60 -5.77
C VAL A 22 46.84 -25.26 -6.93
N ALA A 23 47.29 -24.30 -7.74
CA ALA A 23 47.05 -24.08 -9.19
C ALA A 23 45.71 -23.49 -9.70
N ALA A 24 45.84 -22.27 -10.24
CA ALA A 24 45.08 -21.77 -11.40
C ALA A 24 45.59 -22.45 -12.71
N PRO A 25 45.16 -22.13 -13.96
CA PRO A 25 44.04 -21.32 -14.48
C PRO A 25 43.31 -21.95 -15.71
N VAL A 26 42.33 -21.24 -16.30
CA VAL A 26 41.90 -21.25 -17.73
C VAL A 26 41.25 -22.51 -18.33
N ALA A 27 39.94 -22.42 -18.68
CA ALA A 27 39.39 -22.73 -20.01
C ALA A 27 37.84 -22.63 -20.05
N THR A 28 37.37 -21.64 -20.80
CA THR A 28 36.17 -21.51 -21.67
C THR A 28 34.80 -22.23 -21.41
N PRO A 29 33.70 -21.57 -21.84
CA PRO A 29 32.31 -21.88 -21.47
C PRO A 29 31.60 -22.81 -22.48
N LYS A 30 30.63 -23.61 -22.01
CA LYS A 30 29.25 -23.70 -22.53
C LYS A 30 28.54 -24.97 -22.07
N SER A 31 27.28 -24.75 -21.75
CA SER A 31 26.15 -25.69 -21.82
C SER A 31 26.03 -26.72 -20.71
N THR A 32 25.19 -26.40 -19.74
CA THR A 32 24.40 -27.40 -19.04
C THR A 32 22.97 -26.88 -18.96
N SER A 33 22.17 -27.32 -19.93
CA SER A 33 20.72 -27.34 -19.84
C SER A 33 20.32 -28.27 -18.69
N THR A 34 19.81 -27.71 -17.59
CA THR A 34 19.15 -28.50 -16.54
C THR A 34 17.78 -27.90 -16.24
N ARG A 35 16.80 -28.80 -16.34
CA ARG A 35 15.36 -28.64 -16.14
C ARG A 35 14.96 -27.98 -14.81
N THR A 36 13.71 -27.51 -14.84
CA THR A 36 12.77 -27.38 -13.71
C THR A 36 12.94 -26.13 -12.85
N ALA A 37 12.07 -25.15 -13.08
CA ALA A 37 11.06 -24.73 -12.10
C ALA A 37 10.23 -23.59 -12.70
N THR A 38 9.03 -23.93 -13.17
CA THR A 38 7.88 -23.05 -13.02
C THR A 38 7.75 -22.76 -11.53
N GLU A 39 8.01 -21.52 -11.10
CA GLU A 39 7.39 -20.83 -9.96
C GLU A 39 8.28 -19.67 -9.51
N ALA A 40 7.87 -18.47 -9.90
CA ALA A 40 7.70 -17.36 -8.98
C ALA A 40 7.06 -16.22 -9.76
N THR A 41 5.80 -16.41 -10.15
CA THR A 41 4.86 -15.28 -10.08
C THR A 41 4.89 -14.87 -8.62
N ARG A 42 5.80 -13.96 -8.26
CA ARG A 42 5.75 -13.27 -6.99
C ARG A 42 4.41 -12.56 -7.03
N SER A 43 3.42 -13.16 -6.39
CA SER A 43 2.28 -12.45 -5.85
C SER A 43 2.87 -11.29 -5.07
N THR A 44 2.96 -10.15 -5.75
CA THR A 44 3.13 -8.87 -5.11
C THR A 44 1.91 -8.80 -4.23
N GLY A 45 2.08 -9.04 -2.93
CA GLY A 45 0.99 -9.16 -1.97
C GLY A 45 0.00 -8.06 -2.27
N ALA A 46 -1.10 -8.45 -2.92
CA ALA A 46 -2.08 -7.50 -3.38
C ALA A 46 -2.62 -6.91 -2.10
N THR A 47 -2.28 -5.65 -1.85
CA THR A 47 -2.98 -4.88 -0.84
C THR A 47 -4.44 -4.94 -1.27
N GLU A 48 -5.23 -5.79 -0.60
CA GLU A 48 -6.65 -5.87 -0.83
C GLU A 48 -7.20 -4.51 -0.42
N LEU A 49 -7.41 -3.65 -1.42
CA LEU A 49 -8.05 -2.38 -1.21
C LEU A 49 -9.47 -2.70 -0.70
N PRO A 50 -9.95 -2.01 0.35
CA PRO A 50 -11.26 -2.28 0.93
C PRO A 50 -12.42 -2.06 -0.06
N PHE A 51 -12.14 -1.40 -1.18
CA PHE A 51 -13.11 -1.07 -2.23
C PHE A 51 -12.54 -1.34 -3.63
N SER A 52 -13.43 -1.62 -4.59
CA SER A 52 -13.05 -1.78 -5.99
C SER A 52 -12.74 -0.43 -6.65
N ARG A 53 -12.04 -0.48 -7.80
CA ARG A 53 -11.70 0.74 -8.57
C ARG A 53 -12.92 1.58 -8.93
N GLN A 54 -14.03 0.94 -9.32
CA GLN A 54 -15.27 1.64 -9.66
C GLN A 54 -15.82 2.39 -8.45
N ASN A 55 -15.77 1.78 -7.28
CA ASN A 55 -16.28 2.41 -6.08
C ASN A 55 -15.43 3.59 -5.62
N TYR A 56 -14.11 3.50 -5.83
CA TYR A 56 -13.20 4.60 -5.57
C TYR A 56 -13.51 5.82 -6.47
N VAL A 57 -13.91 5.60 -7.72
CA VAL A 57 -14.35 6.69 -8.61
C VAL A 57 -15.63 7.34 -8.10
N LEU A 58 -16.61 6.56 -7.66
CA LEU A 58 -17.85 7.09 -7.07
C LEU A 58 -17.57 7.93 -5.81
N MET A 59 -16.65 7.47 -4.96
CA MET A 59 -16.18 8.23 -3.80
C MET A 59 -15.54 9.56 -4.23
N LEU A 60 -14.67 9.55 -5.23
CA LEU A 60 -14.06 10.80 -5.72
C LEU A 60 -15.09 11.79 -6.26
N ILE A 61 -16.14 11.28 -6.92
CA ILE A 61 -17.28 12.08 -7.38
C ILE A 61 -18.10 12.61 -6.19
N GLY A 62 -18.30 11.80 -5.14
CA GLY A 62 -18.97 12.21 -3.90
C GLY A 62 -18.25 13.39 -3.24
N ILE A 63 -16.96 13.24 -2.97
CA ILE A 63 -16.10 14.33 -2.46
C ILE A 63 -16.18 15.56 -3.37
N GLY A 64 -16.04 15.38 -4.70
CA GLY A 64 -16.13 16.48 -5.66
C GLY A 64 -17.47 17.22 -5.59
N THR A 65 -18.56 16.49 -5.38
CA THR A 65 -19.92 17.05 -5.24
C THR A 65 -20.06 17.83 -3.92
N ILE A 66 -19.52 17.30 -2.82
CA ILE A 66 -19.50 18.00 -1.52
C ILE A 66 -18.72 19.32 -1.64
N LEU A 67 -17.53 19.28 -2.25
CA LEU A 67 -16.72 20.47 -2.50
C LEU A 67 -17.44 21.47 -3.40
N ALA A 68 -18.14 21.00 -4.44
CA ALA A 68 -18.97 21.86 -5.28
C ALA A 68 -20.09 22.53 -4.49
N GLY A 69 -20.73 21.83 -3.55
CA GLY A 69 -21.74 22.39 -2.65
C GLY A 69 -21.20 23.53 -1.79
N PHE A 70 -20.03 23.33 -1.18
CA PHE A 70 -19.34 24.39 -0.43
C PHE A 70 -18.88 25.55 -1.33
N PHE A 71 -18.46 25.24 -2.55
CA PHE A 71 -18.08 26.26 -3.52
C PHE A 71 -19.27 27.11 -3.95
N ILE A 72 -20.45 26.52 -4.16
CA ILE A 72 -21.69 27.25 -4.43
C ILE A 72 -22.02 28.20 -3.28
N MET A 73 -21.88 27.77 -2.02
CA MET A 73 -22.07 28.68 -0.87
C MET A 73 -21.08 29.84 -0.89
N SER A 74 -19.82 29.57 -1.25
CA SER A 74 -18.77 30.59 -1.31
C SER A 74 -18.93 31.58 -2.47
N LEU A 75 -19.66 31.21 -3.53
CA LEU A 75 -19.93 32.08 -4.68
C LEU A 75 -21.16 32.97 -4.47
N ASP A 76 -21.92 32.75 -3.39
CA ASP A 76 -23.07 33.57 -3.07
C ASP A 76 -22.64 35.02 -2.82
N LYS A 77 -23.40 35.97 -3.36
CA LYS A 77 -23.07 37.41 -3.35
C LYS A 77 -23.61 38.13 -2.12
N GLU A 78 -24.51 37.48 -1.39
CA GLU A 78 -25.07 38.01 -0.14
C GLU A 78 -24.02 37.97 0.98
N GLU A 79 -24.11 38.92 1.91
CA GLU A 79 -23.22 38.97 3.07
C GLU A 79 -23.26 37.64 3.83
N PHE A 80 -22.09 37.08 4.13
CA PHE A 80 -21.91 35.77 4.77
C PHE A 80 -22.54 34.56 4.04
N GLY A 81 -22.94 34.71 2.77
CA GLY A 81 -23.60 33.64 2.03
C GLY A 81 -25.03 33.33 2.52
N PHE A 82 -25.71 34.32 3.12
CA PHE A 82 -27.12 34.20 3.53
C PHE A 82 -28.11 34.24 2.37
N GLY A 83 -27.64 34.24 1.14
CA GLY A 83 -28.49 34.14 -0.03
C GLY A 83 -29.10 32.75 -0.18
N PHE A 84 -30.05 32.64 -1.11
CA PHE A 84 -30.72 31.36 -1.37
C PHE A 84 -29.73 30.27 -1.80
N MET A 85 -28.69 30.65 -2.56
CA MET A 85 -27.66 29.73 -3.05
C MET A 85 -26.83 29.15 -1.90
N GLY A 86 -26.44 29.97 -0.92
CA GLY A 86 -25.65 29.54 0.23
C GLY A 86 -26.48 28.88 1.32
N LEU A 87 -27.69 29.36 1.61
CA LEU A 87 -28.50 28.83 2.72
C LEU A 87 -29.30 27.58 2.35
N THR A 88 -29.71 27.42 1.08
CA THR A 88 -30.55 26.30 0.65
C THR A 88 -29.88 25.40 -0.37
N LEU A 89 -29.39 25.95 -1.48
CA LEU A 89 -28.85 25.11 -2.55
C LEU A 89 -27.55 24.43 -2.12
N GLY A 90 -26.62 25.17 -1.54
CA GLY A 90 -25.36 24.65 -1.02
C GLY A 90 -25.57 23.45 -0.08
N PRO A 91 -26.35 23.59 1.00
CA PRO A 91 -26.57 22.50 1.94
C PRO A 91 -27.25 21.29 1.30
N ILE A 92 -28.21 21.51 0.39
CA ILE A 92 -28.87 20.43 -0.36
C ILE A 92 -27.86 19.67 -1.23
N VAL A 93 -26.97 20.37 -1.93
CA VAL A 93 -25.92 19.76 -2.76
C VAL A 93 -24.93 18.99 -1.91
N VAL A 94 -24.48 19.56 -0.78
CA VAL A 94 -23.60 18.87 0.17
C VAL A 94 -24.26 17.59 0.70
N MET A 95 -25.55 17.65 1.07
CA MET A 95 -26.30 16.47 1.51
C MET A 95 -26.42 15.40 0.42
N GLY A 96 -26.67 15.80 -0.83
CA GLY A 96 -26.63 14.89 -1.97
C GLY A 96 -25.27 14.23 -2.14
N GLY A 97 -24.17 15.00 -2.00
CA GLY A 97 -22.80 14.49 -2.01
C GLY A 97 -22.54 13.46 -0.91
N PHE A 98 -23.01 13.71 0.32
CA PHE A 98 -22.92 12.72 1.40
C PHE A 98 -23.72 11.45 1.10
N VAL A 99 -24.91 11.55 0.53
CA VAL A 99 -25.68 10.36 0.13
C VAL A 99 -24.94 9.56 -0.94
N LEU A 100 -24.26 10.24 -1.89
CA LEU A 100 -23.40 9.57 -2.88
C LEU A 100 -22.22 8.86 -2.23
N GLU A 101 -21.59 9.45 -1.21
CA GLU A 101 -20.53 8.81 -0.43
C GLU A 101 -21.04 7.55 0.29
N PHE A 102 -22.18 7.65 0.98
CA PHE A 102 -22.81 6.49 1.61
C PHE A 102 -23.13 5.41 0.59
N PHE A 103 -23.68 5.78 -0.56
CA PHE A 103 -24.00 4.85 -1.63
C PHE A 103 -22.74 4.19 -2.20
N ALA A 104 -21.66 4.94 -2.42
CA ALA A 104 -20.38 4.39 -2.85
C ALA A 104 -19.90 3.37 -1.82
N ILE A 105 -19.72 3.74 -0.56
CA ILE A 105 -19.20 2.82 0.47
C ILE A 105 -20.04 1.53 0.59
N LEU A 106 -21.38 1.63 0.49
CA LEU A 106 -22.30 0.50 0.61
C LEU A 106 -22.40 -0.34 -0.68
N THR A 107 -22.14 0.25 -1.85
CA THR A 107 -22.28 -0.44 -3.14
C THR A 107 -21.07 -1.31 -3.41
N LYS A 108 -21.24 -2.61 -3.17
CA LYS A 108 -20.30 -3.62 -3.68
C LYS A 108 -20.52 -3.79 -5.19
N PRO A 109 -19.47 -3.82 -6.01
CA PRO A 109 -19.61 -4.00 -7.46
C PRO A 109 -20.31 -5.33 -7.75
N LYS A 110 -21.39 -5.31 -8.52
CA LYS A 110 -22.16 -6.51 -8.93
C LYS A 110 -21.68 -7.11 -10.25
N ASN A 111 -20.49 -6.77 -10.73
CA ASN A 111 -20.05 -7.14 -12.07
C ASN A 111 -18.92 -8.17 -12.02
N GLU A 112 -19.30 -9.41 -11.74
CA GLU A 112 -18.62 -10.61 -12.24
C GLU A 112 -19.67 -11.64 -12.66
N LEU A 113 -20.48 -11.35 -13.67
CA LEU A 113 -21.27 -12.37 -14.37
C LEU A 113 -21.62 -11.88 -15.77
N LEU A 114 -20.78 -12.21 -16.77
CA LEU A 114 -21.14 -12.77 -18.08
C LEU A 114 -19.87 -13.34 -18.71
#